data_AF-A0A653DFK9-F1
#
_entry.id   AF-A0A653DFK9-F1
#
_cell.length_a   1.000
_cell.length_b   1.000
_cell.length_c   1.000
_cell.angle_alpha   90.00
_cell.angle_beta   90.00
_cell.angle_gamma   90.00
#
_symmetry.space_group_name_H-M   'P 1'
#
loop_
_entity.id
_entity.type
_entity.pdbx_description
1 polymer ?
#
loop_
_entity_poly.entity_id
_entity_poly.type
_entity_poly.pdbx_seq_one_letter_code
_entity_poly.pdbx_strand_id
1 'polypeptide(L)'
;MPLICSLDEDGEIILWGVVVKQNSSKTFESDSKEVMLVKNSCISLKTMHPNFHDLVCTDLVLDISNNDYAYVSTNYGFILHYHLKGGSNTVKTFHPG
;
A
#
# COMPACT_ATOMS: atom_id res chain seq x y z
N MET A 1 14.76 -4.78 -1.42
CA MET A 1 13.74 -5.82 -1.15
C MET A 1 12.46 -5.40 -1.85
N PRO A 2 11.80 -6.27 -2.63
CA PRO A 2 10.55 -5.90 -3.30
C PRO A 2 9.48 -5.57 -2.25
N LEU A 3 8.71 -4.52 -2.50
CA LEU A 3 7.63 -4.07 -1.63
C LEU A 3 6.33 -4.15 -2.41
N ILE A 4 5.32 -4.80 -1.84
CA ILE A 4 3.96 -4.83 -2.40
C ILE A 4 3.10 -3.91 -1.54
N CYS A 5 2.27 -3.09 -2.18
CA CYS A 5 1.31 -2.23 -1.52
C CYS A 5 -0.10 -2.74 -1.83
N SER A 6 -0.95 -2.84 -0.82
CA SER A 6 -2.36 -3.19 -0.99
C SER A 6 -3.24 -2.21 -0.22
N LEU A 7 -4.47 -2.05 -0.69
CA LEU A 7 -5.54 -1.31 -0.03
C LEU A 7 -6.65 -2.32 0.28
N ASP A 8 -7.15 -2.33 1.52
CA ASP A 8 -8.31 -3.15 1.88
C ASP A 8 -9.63 -2.35 1.88
N GLU A 9 -10.73 -3.08 2.05
CA GLU A 9 -12.10 -2.55 2.11
C GLU A 9 -12.34 -1.57 3.27
N ASP A 10 -11.52 -1.63 4.31
CA ASP A 10 -11.61 -0.74 5.47
C ASP A 10 -10.85 0.56 5.30
N GLY A 11 -10.13 0.74 4.18
CA GLY A 11 -9.30 1.91 3.93
C GLY A 11 -7.96 1.83 4.66
N GLU A 12 -7.42 0.63 4.85
CA GLU A 12 -6.06 0.44 5.33
C GLU A 12 -5.10 0.25 4.15
N ILE A 13 -4.06 1.08 4.07
CA ILE A 13 -2.93 0.84 3.19
C ILE A 13 -1.95 -0.08 3.91
N ILE A 14 -1.66 -1.24 3.31
CA ILE A 14 -0.76 -2.25 3.88
C ILE A 14 0.48 -2.37 3.01
N LEU A 15 1.65 -2.26 3.65
CA LEU A 15 2.95 -2.47 3.01
C LEU A 15 3.48 -3.86 3.36
N TRP A 16 3.79 -4.63 2.33
CA TRP A 16 4.30 -5.99 2.43
C TRP A 16 5.73 -6.08 1.95
N GLY A 17 6.59 -6.68 2.77
CA GLY A 17 7.92 -7.12 2.34
C GLY A 17 7.83 -8.50 1.68
N VAL A 18 8.42 -8.65 0.50
CA VAL A 18 8.50 -9.94 -0.19
C VAL A 18 9.81 -10.64 0.19
N VAL A 19 9.70 -11.82 0.79
CA VAL A 19 10.84 -12.69 1.13
C VAL A 19 10.77 -13.93 0.24
N VAL A 20 11.84 -14.19 -0.50
CA VAL A 20 11.96 -15.42 -1.33
C VAL A 20 12.94 -16.35 -0.65
N LYS A 21 12.47 -17.51 -0.20
CA LYS A 21 13.31 -18.52 0.42
C LYS A 21 13.90 -19.41 -0.68
N GLN A 22 15.23 -19.46 -0.75
CA GLN A 22 15.92 -20.42 -1.59
C GLN A 22 16.13 -21.70 -0.79
N ASN A 23 15.56 -22.82 -1.26
CA ASN A 23 15.86 -24.12 -0.70
C ASN A 23 17.24 -24.56 -1.21
N SER A 24 18.19 -24.75 -0.28
CA SER A 24 19.55 -25.17 -0.60
C SER A 24 19.71 -26.68 -0.86
N SER A 25 18.62 -27.44 -0.89
CA SER A 25 18.64 -28.88 -1.14
C SER A 25 18.83 -29.17 -2.62
N LYS A 26 20.06 -29.57 -3.00
CA LYS A 26 20.46 -30.05 -4.33
C LYS A 26 19.87 -31.43 -4.67
N THR A 27 18.57 -31.60 -4.54
CA THR A 27 17.85 -32.78 -5.05
C THR A 27 16.98 -32.31 -6.21
N PHE A 28 17.16 -32.95 -7.37
CA PHE A 28 16.68 -32.58 -8.71
C PHE A 28 15.14 -32.57 -8.90
N GLU A 29 14.35 -32.33 -7.85
CA GLU A 29 12.90 -32.30 -7.95
C GLU A 29 12.35 -30.97 -7.45
N SER A 30 11.97 -30.15 -8.43
CA SER A 30 11.25 -28.88 -8.35
C SER A 30 11.98 -27.69 -7.70
N ASP A 31 12.41 -26.75 -8.56
CA ASP A 31 12.75 -25.35 -8.25
C ASP A 31 11.54 -24.57 -7.68
N SER A 32 10.92 -25.07 -6.62
CA SER A 32 9.85 -24.39 -5.91
C SER A 32 10.47 -23.26 -5.08
N LYS A 33 10.42 -22.04 -5.62
CA LYS A 33 10.72 -20.83 -4.85
C LYS A 33 9.54 -20.54 -3.95
N GLU A 34 9.73 -20.72 -2.65
CA GLU A 34 8.74 -20.32 -1.66
C GLU A 34 8.79 -18.78 -1.52
N VAL A 35 7.66 -18.14 -1.79
CA VAL A 35 7.50 -16.68 -1.64
C VAL A 35 6.62 -16.43 -0.42
N MET A 36 7.15 -15.65 0.53
CA MET A 36 6.47 -15.26 1.75
C MET A 36 6.26 -13.74 1.75
N LEU A 37 5.07 -13.30 2.14
CA LEU A 37 4.76 -11.89 2.38
C LEU A 37 4.80 -11.60 3.88
N VAL A 38 5.57 -10.59 4.27
CA VAL A 38 5.65 -10.12 5.65
C VAL A 38 4.99 -8.74 5.72
N LYS A 39 4.02 -8.56 6.61
CA LYS A 39 3.39 -7.25 6.84
C LYS A 39 4.40 -6.33 7.53
N ASN A 40 4.86 -5.29 6.84
CA ASN A 40 5.83 -4.33 7.38
C ASN A 40 5.12 -3.22 8.17
N SER A 41 4.06 -2.65 7.59
CA SER A 41 3.32 -1.54 8.20
C SER A 41 1.88 -1.46 7.68
N CYS A 42 1.05 -0.73 8.42
CA CYS A 42 -0.36 -0.47 8.13
C CYS A 42 -0.62 1.03 8.34
N ILE A 43 -1.33 1.67 7.41
CA ILE A 43 -1.73 3.08 7.49
C ILE A 43 -3.26 3.14 7.39
N SER A 44 -3.89 3.55 8.49
CA SER A 44 -5.35 3.67 8.56
C SER A 44 -5.81 5.03 8.03
N LEU A 45 -6.44 5.04 6.86
CA LEU A 45 -6.92 6.28 6.23
C LEU A 45 -8.06 6.90 7.02
N LYS A 46 -8.94 6.08 7.60
CA LYS A 46 -10.01 6.54 8.49
C LYS A 46 -9.45 7.20 9.76
N THR A 47 -8.41 6.62 10.35
CA THR A 47 -7.74 7.21 11.53
C THR A 47 -7.03 8.52 11.20
N MET A 48 -6.38 8.59 10.02
CA MET A 48 -5.69 9.79 9.57
C MET A 48 -6.65 10.93 9.19
N HIS A 49 -7.89 10.59 8.79
CA HIS A 49 -8.91 11.56 8.39
C HIS A 49 -10.24 11.33 9.12
N PRO A 50 -10.29 11.58 10.45
CA PRO A 50 -11.46 11.27 11.27
C PRO A 50 -12.70 12.10 10.90
N ASN A 51 -12.52 13.20 10.16
CA ASN A 51 -13.62 14.06 9.69
C ASN A 51 -14.39 13.46 8.50
N PHE A 52 -13.86 12.42 7.84
CA PHE A 52 -14.53 11.71 6.76
C PHE A 52 -15.12 10.41 7.31
N HIS A 53 -16.25 10.52 8.01
CA HIS A 53 -16.85 9.39 8.72
C HIS A 53 -17.26 8.23 7.81
N ASP A 54 -17.67 8.52 6.58
CA ASP A 54 -18.09 7.52 5.58
C ASP A 54 -17.01 7.33 4.50
N LEU A 55 -15.72 7.46 4.87
CA LEU A 55 -14.61 7.30 3.94
C LEU A 55 -14.57 5.88 3.36
N VAL A 56 -14.77 5.82 2.04
CA VAL A 56 -14.59 4.63 1.22
C VAL A 56 -13.50 4.91 0.20
N CYS A 57 -12.53 4.01 0.12
CA CYS A 57 -11.44 4.08 -0.85
C CYS A 57 -11.79 3.17 -2.04
N THR A 58 -11.63 3.65 -3.27
CA THR A 58 -12.03 2.88 -4.47
C THR A 58 -10.84 2.30 -5.21
N ASP A 59 -9.76 3.07 -5.36
CA ASP A 59 -8.57 2.65 -6.11
C ASP A 59 -7.30 3.09 -5.39
N LEU A 60 -6.24 2.31 -5.60
CA LEU A 60 -4.89 2.58 -5.12
C LEU A 60 -3.93 2.55 -6.31
N VAL A 61 -3.11 3.59 -6.45
CA VAL A 61 -2.03 3.64 -7.44
C VAL A 61 -0.73 4.06 -6.77
N LEU A 62 0.35 3.34 -7.05
CA LEU A 62 1.70 3.75 -6.66
C LEU A 62 2.29 4.72 -7.68
N ASP A 63 3.02 5.72 -7.20
CA ASP A 63 3.76 6.60 -8.09
C ASP A 63 4.91 5.85 -8.76
N ILE A 64 4.81 5.71 -10.09
CA ILE A 64 5.80 4.99 -10.90
C ILE A 64 7.19 5.65 -10.91
N SER A 65 7.25 6.95 -10.63
CA SER A 65 8.50 7.71 -10.57
C SER A 65 9.13 7.67 -9.18
N ASN A 66 8.32 7.47 -8.14
CA ASN A 66 8.78 7.36 -6.77
C ASN A 66 7.86 6.45 -5.92
N ASN A 67 8.25 5.18 -5.78
CA ASN A 67 7.50 4.15 -5.05
C ASN A 67 7.30 4.44 -3.55
N ASP A 68 7.84 5.53 -3.02
CA ASP A 68 7.56 5.98 -1.65
C ASP A 68 6.22 6.71 -1.56
N TYR A 69 5.52 6.96 -2.68
CA TYR A 69 4.22 7.62 -2.70
C TYR A 69 3.10 6.74 -3.25
N ALA A 70 1.91 6.95 -2.69
CA ALA A 70 0.66 6.34 -3.15
C ALA A 70 -0.45 7.38 -3.31
N TYR A 71 -1.33 7.13 -4.28
CA TYR A 71 -2.55 7.88 -4.51
C TYR A 71 -3.76 6.99 -4.25
N VAL A 72 -4.75 7.52 -3.52
CA VAL A 72 -5.99 6.80 -3.19
C VAL A 72 -7.19 7.64 -3.59
N SER A 73 -8.03 7.12 -4.48
CA SER A 73 -9.32 7.73 -4.82
C SER A 73 -10.38 7.41 -3.76
N THR A 74 -11.28 8.37 -3.53
CA THR A 74 -12.30 8.28 -2.47
C THR A 74 -13.70 8.55 -3.02
N ASN A 75 -14.71 8.05 -2.30
CA ASN A 75 -16.12 8.35 -2.54
C ASN A 75 -16.50 9.84 -2.38
N TYR A 76 -15.63 10.66 -1.81
CA TYR A 76 -15.82 12.11 -1.67
C TYR A 76 -15.37 12.90 -2.91
N GLY A 77 -14.90 12.23 -3.96
CA GLY A 77 -14.54 12.87 -5.22
C GLY A 77 -13.16 13.55 -5.22
N PHE A 78 -12.34 13.33 -4.19
CA PHE A 78 -10.94 13.76 -4.16
C PHE A 78 -9.97 12.56 -4.10
N ILE A 79 -8.72 12.82 -4.47
CA ILE A 79 -7.61 11.88 -4.41
C ILE A 79 -6.70 12.26 -3.23
N LEU A 80 -6.39 11.29 -2.38
CA LEU A 80 -5.42 11.43 -1.29
C LEU A 80 -4.03 11.07 -1.80
N HIS A 81 -3.00 11.76 -1.32
CA HIS A 81 -1.59 11.53 -1.68
C HIS A 81 -0.79 11.22 -0.41
N TYR A 82 -0.23 10.02 -0.32
CA TYR A 82 0.43 9.50 0.88
C TYR A 82 1.90 9.22 0.66
N HIS A 83 2.70 9.50 1.69
CA HIS A 83 4.08 9.08 1.78
C HIS A 83 4.16 7.78 2.61
N LEU A 84 4.56 6.70 1.97
CA LEU A 84 4.56 5.34 2.52
C LEU A 84 5.70 5.08 3.51
N LYS A 85 6.82 5.83 3.42
CA LYS A 85 7.99 5.69 4.30
C LYS A 85 8.14 6.87 5.26
N GLY A 86 7.35 6.86 6.33
CA GLY A 86 7.58 7.70 7.51
C GLY A 86 7.08 9.15 7.42
N GLY A 87 6.36 9.56 8.47
CA GLY A 87 6.58 10.83 9.16
C GLY A 87 5.65 12.01 8.84
N SER A 88 5.09 12.15 7.64
CA SER A 88 4.18 13.26 7.34
C SER A 88 3.32 12.98 6.11
N ASN A 89 2.00 12.92 6.32
CA ASN A 89 1.01 12.71 5.26
C ASN A 89 0.40 14.07 4.87
N THR A 90 0.76 14.59 3.69
CA THR A 90 0.14 15.81 3.13
C THR A 90 -1.04 15.46 2.25
N VAL A 91 -2.25 15.80 2.72
CA VAL A 91 -3.45 15.73 1.89
C VAL A 91 -3.39 16.82 0.83
N LYS A 92 -3.40 16.44 -0.45
CA LYS A 92 -3.68 17.37 -1.55
C LYS A 92 -5.09 17.09 -2.04
N THR A 93 -6.04 17.94 -1.68
CA THR A 93 -7.41 17.88 -2.24
C THR A 93 -7.41 18.45 -3.65
N PHE A 94 -7.69 17.61 -4.63
CA PHE A 94 -7.98 18.05 -5.98
C PHE A 94 -9.49 18.27 -6.10
N HIS A 95 -9.88 19.53 -6.31
CA HIS A 95 -11.27 19.86 -6.60
C HIS A 95 -11.43 19.94 -8.12
N PRO A 96 -12.47 19.32 -8.70
CA PRO A 96 -12.83 19.61 -10.09
C PRO A 96 -13.20 21.09 -10.19
N GLY A 97 -12.58 21.78 -11.16
CA GLY A 97 -12.87 23.19 -11.48
C GLY A 97 -14.17 23.38 -12.25
#